data_AF-A0A1A7QEZ7-F1
#
_entry.id   AF-A0A1A7QEZ7-F1
#
_cell.length_a   1.000
_cell.length_b   1.000
_cell.length_c   1.000
_cell.angle_alpha   90.00
_cell.angle_beta   90.00
_cell.angle_gamma   90.00
#
_symmetry.space_group_name_H-M   'P 1'
#
loop_
_entity.id
_entity.type
_entity.pdbx_description
1 polymer ?
#
loop_
_entity_poly.entity_id
_entity_poly.type
_entity_poly.pdbx_seq_one_letter_code
_entity_poly.pdbx_strand_id
1 'polypeptide(L)'
;MATTITTISFGTGIFADLSITAPDLGFTQFSGGGPLFSGPGNAPVFAPGTFQLTNAFFPSQNSTLVISEQVAAAVPEPGTWAMMLMGFGFIGGAMRSAKRRQKVTVSYA
;
A
#
# COMPACT_ATOMS: atom_id res chain seq x y z
N MET A 1 -7.36 15.84 -19.70
CA MET A 1 -7.58 16.80 -18.59
C MET A 1 -8.07 16.01 -17.39
N ALA A 2 -7.50 16.19 -16.21
CA ALA A 2 -7.93 15.48 -15.00
C ALA A 2 -9.15 16.21 -14.40
N THR A 3 -10.24 15.48 -14.16
CA THR A 3 -11.46 16.01 -13.58
C THR A 3 -11.39 15.90 -12.05
N THR A 4 -11.65 16.98 -11.32
CA THR A 4 -11.67 16.98 -9.84
C THR A 4 -13.08 16.66 -9.36
N ILE A 5 -13.21 15.68 -8.47
CA ILE A 5 -14.47 15.31 -7.82
C ILE A 5 -14.89 16.43 -6.86
N THR A 6 -16.15 16.86 -6.93
CA THR A 6 -16.67 17.99 -6.14
C THR A 6 -17.38 17.59 -4.85
N THR A 7 -17.84 16.33 -4.69
CA THR A 7 -18.49 15.86 -3.46
C THR A 7 -18.38 14.33 -3.29
N ILE A 8 -18.12 13.88 -2.06
CA ILE A 8 -18.19 12.48 -1.61
C ILE A 8 -19.03 12.46 -0.32
N SER A 9 -20.00 11.55 -0.20
CA SER A 9 -20.96 11.51 0.92
C SER A 9 -20.93 10.17 1.64
N PHE A 10 -20.76 10.19 2.95
CA PHE A 10 -20.72 8.98 3.79
C PHE A 10 -21.94 8.96 4.73
N GLY A 11 -22.91 8.06 4.50
CA GLY A 11 -24.14 7.94 5.30
C GLY A 11 -25.40 7.58 4.49
N THR A 12 -26.57 7.53 5.15
CA THR A 12 -27.89 7.14 4.57
C THR A 12 -28.51 8.22 3.67
N GLY A 13 -27.74 8.70 2.69
CA GLY A 13 -28.25 9.59 1.65
C GLY A 13 -29.06 8.85 0.58
N ILE A 14 -29.68 9.62 -0.32
CA ILE A 14 -30.47 9.13 -1.47
C ILE A 14 -29.63 8.84 -2.73
N PHE A 15 -28.31 9.05 -2.67
CA PHE A 15 -27.37 8.82 -3.78
C PHE A 15 -26.53 7.57 -3.53
N ALA A 16 -25.90 7.05 -4.59
CA ALA A 16 -24.78 6.14 -4.43
C ALA A 16 -23.76 6.80 -3.49
N ASP A 17 -23.32 6.04 -2.51
CA ASP A 17 -22.37 6.41 -1.47
C ASP A 17 -21.04 6.97 -2.05
N LEU A 18 -20.71 6.61 -3.29
CA LEU A 18 -19.71 7.27 -4.13
C LEU A 18 -20.12 7.20 -5.62
N SER A 19 -19.97 8.32 -6.36
CA SER A 19 -20.19 8.39 -7.82
C SER A 19 -18.86 8.55 -8.56
N ILE A 20 -18.63 7.71 -9.56
CA ILE A 20 -17.42 7.71 -10.39
C ILE A 20 -17.82 8.07 -11.82
N THR A 21 -17.20 9.12 -12.36
CA THR A 21 -17.43 9.59 -13.73
C THR A 21 -16.12 9.54 -14.52
N ALA A 22 -16.14 8.87 -15.67
CA ALA A 22 -15.06 8.87 -16.65
C ALA A 22 -15.63 9.05 -18.06
N PRO A 23 -14.84 9.56 -19.04
CA PRO A 23 -15.32 9.88 -20.39
C PRO A 23 -16.13 8.77 -21.07
N ASP A 24 -15.78 7.51 -20.82
CA ASP A 24 -16.39 6.35 -21.49
C ASP A 24 -17.34 5.54 -20.58
N LEU A 25 -17.47 5.90 -19.29
CA LEU A 25 -18.21 5.12 -18.28
C LEU A 25 -19.56 5.72 -17.86
N GLY A 26 -19.77 7.03 -18.08
CA GLY A 26 -20.99 7.72 -17.66
C GLY A 26 -21.19 7.69 -16.14
N PHE A 27 -22.46 7.75 -15.69
CA PHE A 27 -22.80 7.57 -14.27
C PHE A 27 -22.81 6.09 -13.90
N THR A 28 -21.97 5.71 -12.94
CA THR A 28 -21.90 4.32 -12.43
C THR A 28 -22.24 4.25 -10.94
N GLN A 29 -22.88 3.15 -10.52
CA GLN A 29 -23.18 2.83 -9.12
C GLN A 29 -22.56 1.48 -8.74
N PHE A 30 -22.32 1.25 -7.45
CA PHE A 30 -21.91 -0.06 -6.97
C PHE A 30 -23.01 -1.12 -7.14
N SER A 31 -22.62 -2.29 -7.61
CA SER A 31 -23.50 -3.44 -7.86
C SER A 31 -23.04 -4.74 -7.19
N GLY A 32 -21.86 -4.74 -6.56
CA GLY A 32 -21.30 -5.88 -5.85
C GLY A 32 -19.96 -5.55 -5.19
N GLY A 33 -19.52 -6.41 -4.25
CA GLY A 33 -18.26 -6.25 -3.52
C GLY A 33 -18.39 -5.91 -2.02
N GLY A 34 -19.61 -5.91 -1.47
CA GLY A 34 -19.84 -5.49 -0.08
C GLY A 34 -19.85 -3.97 0.08
N PRO A 35 -19.97 -3.44 1.31
CA PRO A 35 -19.95 -2.00 1.56
C PRO A 35 -18.57 -1.41 1.21
N LEU A 36 -18.54 -0.33 0.42
CA LEU A 36 -17.31 0.33 0.00
C LEU A 36 -16.53 0.92 1.18
N PHE A 37 -17.24 1.40 2.19
CA PHE A 37 -16.67 1.93 3.42
C PHE A 37 -17.48 1.50 4.63
N SER A 38 -16.87 1.69 5.79
CA SER A 38 -17.47 1.47 7.10
C SER A 38 -17.18 2.67 8.01
N GLY A 39 -17.75 2.66 9.21
CA GLY A 39 -17.57 3.74 10.18
C GLY A 39 -18.56 4.90 10.01
N PRO A 40 -18.53 5.87 10.93
CA PRO A 40 -19.44 7.01 10.91
C PRO A 40 -19.06 8.00 9.80
N GLY A 41 -20.01 8.83 9.34
CA GLY A 41 -19.77 9.76 8.23
C GLY A 41 -18.69 10.83 8.49
N ASN A 42 -18.36 11.08 9.76
CA ASN A 42 -17.26 11.96 10.16
C ASN A 42 -15.89 11.24 10.27
N ALA A 43 -15.84 9.91 10.16
CA ALA A 43 -14.63 9.10 10.14
C ALA A 43 -14.83 7.80 9.31
N PRO A 44 -15.09 7.92 7.99
CA PRO A 44 -15.28 6.77 7.11
C PRO A 44 -13.95 6.06 6.84
N VAL A 45 -14.00 4.72 6.76
CA VAL A 45 -12.85 3.87 6.40
C VAL A 45 -13.21 3.05 5.17
N PHE A 46 -12.48 3.24 4.07
CA PHE A 46 -12.64 2.44 2.86
C PHE A 46 -12.26 0.98 3.11
N ALA A 47 -13.11 0.05 2.69
CA ALA A 47 -12.80 -1.36 2.67
C ALA A 47 -11.85 -1.65 1.50
N PRO A 48 -10.73 -2.36 1.72
CA PRO A 48 -9.94 -2.87 0.62
C PRO A 48 -10.72 -3.97 -0.10
N GLY A 49 -10.50 -4.11 -1.40
CA GLY A 49 -11.15 -5.13 -2.20
C GLY A 49 -11.45 -4.68 -3.62
N THR A 50 -12.27 -5.50 -4.28
CA THR A 50 -12.70 -5.32 -5.65
C THR A 50 -14.19 -5.04 -5.67
N PHE A 51 -14.56 -3.87 -6.16
CA PHE A 51 -15.94 -3.38 -6.20
C PHE A 51 -16.41 -3.28 -7.65
N GLN A 52 -17.62 -3.79 -7.90
CA GLN A 52 -18.20 -3.77 -9.24
C GLN A 52 -19.10 -2.55 -9.41
N LEU A 53 -18.92 -1.86 -10.52
CA LEU A 53 -19.64 -0.67 -10.92
C LEU A 53 -20.52 -1.01 -12.12
N THR A 54 -21.80 -0.67 -12.07
CA THR A 54 -22.72 -0.79 -13.19
C THR A 54 -23.33 0.56 -13.52
N ASN A 55 -23.62 0.76 -14.79
CA ASN A 55 -24.36 1.93 -15.24
C ASN A 55 -25.85 1.59 -15.37
N ALA A 56 -26.71 2.31 -14.66
CA ALA A 56 -28.16 2.06 -14.67
C ALA A 56 -28.82 2.36 -16.03
N PHE A 57 -28.22 3.22 -16.85
CA PHE A 57 -28.69 3.58 -18.18
C PHE A 57 -28.07 2.70 -19.29
N PHE A 58 -26.92 2.10 -19.01
CA PHE A 58 -26.19 1.24 -19.94
C PHE A 58 -25.72 -0.04 -19.22
N PRO A 59 -26.63 -1.02 -18.99
CA PRO A 59 -26.36 -2.18 -18.14
C PRO A 59 -25.30 -3.16 -18.68
N SER A 60 -24.87 -2.98 -19.93
CA SER A 60 -23.75 -3.73 -20.52
C SER A 60 -22.37 -3.14 -20.19
N GLN A 61 -22.32 -1.92 -19.62
CA GLN A 61 -21.09 -1.22 -19.29
C GLN A 61 -20.77 -1.47 -17.81
N ASN A 62 -20.01 -2.55 -17.55
CA ASN A 62 -19.53 -2.89 -16.22
C ASN A 62 -18.08 -2.44 -16.05
N SER A 63 -17.75 -1.92 -14.88
CA SER A 63 -16.39 -1.48 -14.52
C SER A 63 -16.01 -2.00 -13.15
N THR A 64 -14.71 -2.06 -12.89
CA THR A 64 -14.20 -2.57 -11.62
C THR A 64 -13.31 -1.53 -10.95
N LEU A 65 -13.63 -1.19 -9.70
CA LEU A 65 -12.79 -0.40 -8.82
C LEU A 65 -12.00 -1.35 -7.91
N VAL A 66 -10.68 -1.21 -7.89
CA VAL A 66 -9.82 -1.96 -6.98
C VAL A 66 -9.23 -0.99 -5.96
N ILE A 67 -9.49 -1.25 -4.68
CA ILE A 67 -8.87 -0.57 -3.56
C ILE A 67 -7.91 -1.57 -2.93
N SER A 68 -6.62 -1.42 -3.19
CA SER A 68 -5.59 -2.21 -2.52
C SER A 68 -5.12 -1.51 -1.26
N GLU A 69 -4.95 -2.25 -0.17
CA GLU A 69 -4.13 -1.76 0.94
C GLU A 69 -2.74 -1.48 0.39
N GLN A 70 -2.27 -0.25 0.55
CA GLN A 70 -0.88 0.05 0.26
C GLN A 70 -0.05 -0.66 1.33
N VAL A 71 0.39 -1.87 1.03
CA VAL A 71 1.36 -2.58 1.85
C VAL A 71 2.61 -1.72 1.83
N ALA A 72 2.81 -0.95 2.91
CA ALA A 72 4.09 -0.29 3.12
C ALA A 72 5.16 -1.37 3.06
N ALA A 73 6.20 -1.16 2.25
CA ALA A 73 7.31 -2.10 2.18
C ALA A 73 7.76 -2.40 3.61
N ALA A 74 7.89 -3.69 3.95
CA ALA A 74 8.31 -4.12 5.26
C ALA A 74 9.74 -3.62 5.50
N VAL A 75 9.87 -2.43 6.08
CA VAL A 75 11.16 -1.95 6.58
C VAL A 75 11.43 -2.78 7.83
N PRO A 76 12.60 -3.44 7.94
CA PRO A 76 12.97 -4.12 9.16
C PRO A 76 12.82 -3.17 10.34
N GLU A 77 12.25 -3.64 11.44
CA GLU A 77 12.08 -2.81 12.63
C GLU A 77 13.43 -2.22 13.06
N PRO A 78 13.47 -1.03 13.71
CA PRO A 78 14.73 -0.42 14.15
C PRO A 78 15.65 -1.35 14.95
N GLY A 79 15.06 -2.29 15.72
CA GLY A 79 15.81 -3.33 16.43
C GLY A 79 16.51 -4.33 15.50
N THR A 80 15.88 -4.70 14.39
CA THR A 80 16.47 -5.57 13.37
C THR A 80 17.69 -4.92 12.72
N TRP A 81 17.62 -3.61 12.45
CA TRP A 81 18.79 -2.85 11.97
C TRP A 81 19.92 -2.87 13.00
N ALA A 82 19.61 -2.68 14.28
CA ALA A 82 20.61 -2.74 15.34
C ALA A 82 21.25 -4.12 15.45
N MET A 83 20.47 -5.21 15.35
CA MET A 83 20.99 -6.59 15.37
C MET A 83 21.91 -6.87 14.18
N MET A 84 21.52 -6.43 12.97
CA MET A 84 22.36 -6.57 11.78
C MET A 84 23.66 -5.79 11.92
N LEU A 85 23.59 -4.54 12.37
CA LEU A 85 24.78 -3.71 12.60
C LEU A 85 25.69 -4.29 13.68
N MET A 86 25.13 -4.84 14.77
CA MET A 86 25.91 -5.55 15.78
C MET A 86 26.56 -6.82 15.21
N GLY A 87 25.82 -7.64 14.47
CA GLY A 87 26.35 -8.87 13.87
C GLY A 87 27.48 -8.59 12.89
N PHE A 88 27.25 -7.70 11.92
CA PHE A 88 28.27 -7.31 10.95
C PHE A 88 29.44 -6.56 11.59
N GLY A 89 29.17 -5.70 12.57
CA GLY A 89 30.20 -5.01 13.35
C GLY A 89 31.08 -5.97 14.14
N PHE A 90 30.49 -7.00 14.76
CA PHE A 90 31.22 -8.04 15.48
C PHE A 90 32.09 -8.88 14.55
N ILE A 91 31.54 -9.37 13.44
CA ILE A 91 32.29 -10.14 12.43
C ILE A 91 33.45 -9.32 11.86
N GLY A 92 33.19 -8.08 11.44
CA GLY A 92 34.21 -7.18 10.90
C GLY A 92 35.29 -6.83 11.94
N GLY A 93 34.88 -6.61 13.19
CA GLY A 93 35.79 -6.36 14.31
C GLY A 93 36.70 -7.56 14.59
N ALA A 94 36.14 -8.78 14.60
CA ALA A 94 36.88 -10.02 14.78
C ALA A 94 37.91 -10.24 13.67
N MET A 95 37.51 -10.08 12.39
CA MET A 95 38.41 -10.20 11.24
C MET A 95 39.56 -9.19 11.31
N ARG A 96 39.28 -7.93 11.69
CA ARG A 96 40.31 -6.89 11.79
C ARG A 96 41.27 -7.15 12.94
N SER A 97 40.78 -7.66 14.07
CA SER A 97 41.62 -8.08 15.20
C SER A 97 42.53 -9.24 14.81
N ALA A 98 41.99 -10.25 14.13
CA ALA A 98 42.76 -11.41 13.67
C ALA A 98 43.90 -11.02 12.71
N LYS A 99 43.62 -10.16 11.73
CA LYS A 99 44.64 -9.67 10.78
C LYS A 99 45.77 -8.91 11.47
N ARG A 100 45.47 -8.10 12.50
CA ARG A 100 46.51 -7.36 13.26
C ARG A 100 47.46 -8.27 14.03
N ARG A 101 47.03 -9.49 14.38
CA ARG A 101 47.84 -10.46 15.14
C ARG A 101 48.72 -11.32 14.25
N GLN A 102 48.52 -11.31 12.93
CA GLN A 102 49.39 -12.04 11.99
C GLN A 102 50.69 -11.25 11.77
N LYS A 103 51.75 -11.61 12.50
CA LYS A 103 53.13 -11.23 12.15
C LYS A 103 53.50 -11.97 10.86
N VAL A 104 53.57 -11.25 9.74
CA VAL A 104 54.10 -11.81 8.49
C VAL A 104 55.62 -11.79 8.60
N THR A 105 56.22 -12.96 8.84
CA THR A 105 57.67 -13.15 8.73
C THR A 105 58.00 -13.37 7.26
N VAL A 106 58.74 -12.44 6.65
CA VAL A 106 59.24 -12.58 5.28
C VAL A 106 60.64 -13.17 5.33
N SER A 107 60.85 -14.31 4.65
CA SER A 107 62.17 -14.90 4.43
C SER A 107 62.59 -14.61 2.99
N TYR A 108 63.75 -13.98 2.80
CA TYR A 108 64.36 -13.80 1.48
C TYR A 108 65.36 -14.93 1.20
N ALA A 109 65.52 -15.27 -0.09
CA ALA A 109 66.47 -16.25 -0.62
C ALA A 109 67.56 -15.54 -1.44
#